data_AF-J9FBK7-F1
#
_entry.id   AF-J9FBK7-F1
#
_cell.length_a   1.000
_cell.length_b   1.000
_cell.length_c   1.000
_cell.angle_alpha   90.00
_cell.angle_beta   90.00
_cell.angle_gamma   90.00
#
_symmetry.space_group_name_H-M   'P 1'
#
loop_
_entity.id
_entity.type
_entity.pdbx_description
1 polymer ?
#
loop_
_entity_poly.entity_id
_entity_poly.type
_entity_poly.pdbx_seq_one_letter_code
_entity_poly.pdbx_strand_id
1 'polypeptide(L)'
;MNAETCCATPFHKLQNVTIHTFSGKHPAGNVGIQIHHISPIRKGDTVWTVSPLMLAAIGKFVNTGKYDLSRNIAITGPRAIDPSYVKALPGISMKDLAEFYDNSANDLRFISGDVLTGTSVGAEGFVGFFDNQVTIIKEGREYEMLG
;
A
#
# COMPACT_ATOMS: atom_id res chain seq x y z
N MET A 1 7.31 3.99 -11.44
CA MET A 1 7.82 4.99 -12.40
C MET A 1 9.08 4.39 -13.00
N ASN A 2 9.13 4.18 -14.30
CA ASN A 2 10.37 3.78 -15.00
C ASN A 2 10.97 5.02 -15.71
N ALA A 3 12.21 4.93 -16.18
CA ALA A 3 12.93 6.08 -16.74
C ALA A 3 12.18 6.71 -17.93
N GLU A 4 11.42 5.89 -18.66
CA GLU A 4 10.64 6.28 -19.84
C GLU A 4 9.42 7.17 -19.52
N THR A 5 8.89 7.11 -18.29
CA THR A 5 7.67 7.84 -17.89
C THR A 5 7.91 9.00 -16.94
N CYS A 6 9.17 9.27 -16.57
CA CYS A 6 9.51 10.29 -15.56
C CYS A 6 8.98 11.70 -15.93
N CYS A 7 9.12 12.10 -17.20
CA CYS A 7 8.66 13.41 -17.70
C CYS A 7 7.13 13.56 -17.75
N ALA A 8 6.37 12.46 -17.73
CA ALA A 8 4.91 12.50 -17.78
C ALA A 8 4.25 12.72 -16.41
N THR A 9 5.02 12.69 -15.32
CA THR A 9 4.49 12.80 -13.96
C THR A 9 4.61 14.22 -13.40
N PRO A 10 3.76 14.64 -12.44
CA PRO A 10 3.92 15.92 -11.77
C PRO A 10 5.27 16.10 -11.04
N PHE A 11 5.97 15.00 -10.73
CA PHE A 11 7.22 15.01 -9.98
C PHE A 11 8.39 15.68 -10.72
N HIS A 12 8.35 15.76 -12.06
CA HIS A 12 9.41 16.45 -12.83
C HIS A 12 9.53 17.95 -12.52
N LYS A 13 8.49 18.56 -11.94
CA LYS A 13 8.46 19.99 -11.59
C LYS A 13 9.05 20.29 -10.22
N LEU A 14 9.37 19.27 -9.43
CA LEU A 14 9.93 19.46 -8.09
C LEU A 14 11.34 20.06 -8.17
N GLN A 15 11.59 21.05 -7.33
CA GLN A 15 12.89 21.71 -7.20
C GLN A 15 13.58 21.24 -5.92
N ASN A 16 14.91 21.31 -5.88
CA ASN A 16 15.73 20.89 -4.73
C ASN A 16 15.53 19.42 -4.33
N VAL A 17 15.24 18.55 -5.30
CA VAL A 17 15.11 17.11 -5.11
C VAL A 17 16.01 16.35 -6.08
N THR A 18 16.47 15.18 -5.68
CA THR A 18 17.11 14.21 -6.59
C THR A 18 16.11 13.09 -6.87
N ILE A 19 15.80 12.86 -8.15
CA ILE A 19 14.84 11.83 -8.56
C ILE A 19 15.61 10.56 -8.91
N HIS A 20 15.37 9.49 -8.15
CA HIS A 20 15.87 8.15 -8.45
C HIS A 20 14.75 7.32 -9.05
N THR A 21 15.02 6.71 -10.20
CA THR A 21 14.04 5.89 -10.92
C THR A 21 14.43 4.42 -10.86
N PHE A 22 13.46 3.56 -10.54
CA PHE A 22 13.66 2.12 -10.41
C PHE A 22 12.76 1.37 -11.40
N SER A 23 13.27 0.28 -11.96
CA SER A 23 12.52 -0.62 -12.83
C SER A 23 12.84 -2.08 -12.48
N GLY A 24 11.93 -2.98 -12.83
CA GLY A 24 12.05 -4.40 -12.49
C GLY A 24 10.87 -4.92 -11.67
N LYS A 25 10.92 -6.22 -11.37
CA LYS A 25 9.88 -6.91 -10.58
C LYS A 25 10.00 -6.56 -9.09
N HIS A 26 9.01 -6.99 -8.30
CA HIS A 26 9.11 -6.99 -6.84
C HIS A 26 10.46 -7.63 -6.42
N PRO A 27 11.25 -7.01 -5.52
CA PRO A 27 10.91 -5.90 -4.62
C PRO A 27 11.40 -4.51 -5.04
N ALA A 28 11.38 -4.12 -6.32
CA ALA A 28 11.84 -2.78 -6.77
C ALA A 28 11.15 -1.58 -6.07
N GLY A 29 9.93 -1.77 -5.56
CA GLY A 29 9.19 -0.78 -4.79
C GLY A 29 9.53 -0.72 -3.29
N ASN A 30 10.35 -1.64 -2.77
CA ASN A 30 10.71 -1.68 -1.37
C ASN A 30 11.75 -0.59 -1.04
N VAL A 31 11.43 0.27 -0.07
CA VAL A 31 12.27 1.41 0.30
C VAL A 31 13.64 1.00 0.81
N GLY A 32 13.77 -0.14 1.51
CA GLY A 32 15.06 -0.64 1.98
C GLY A 32 15.98 -1.03 0.84
N ILE A 33 15.43 -1.66 -0.20
CA ILE A 33 16.17 -2.00 -1.43
C ILE A 33 16.57 -0.74 -2.19
N GLN A 34 15.69 0.27 -2.25
CA GLN A 34 15.99 1.55 -2.88
C GLN A 34 17.12 2.27 -2.14
N ILE A 35 17.05 2.38 -0.81
CA ILE A 35 18.09 2.99 0.03
C ILE A 35 19.42 2.25 -0.16
N HIS A 36 19.42 0.92 -0.18
CA HIS A 36 20.63 0.13 -0.41
C HIS A 36 21.36 0.50 -1.72
N HIS A 37 20.63 0.81 -2.79
CA HIS A 37 21.24 1.19 -4.08
C HIS A 37 21.59 2.69 -4.18
N ILE A 38 20.86 3.56 -3.47
CA ILE A 38 21.08 5.01 -3.51
C ILE A 38 22.19 5.43 -2.55
N SER A 39 22.03 5.10 -1.28
CA SER A 39 22.90 5.53 -0.18
C SER A 39 22.82 4.51 0.96
N PRO A 40 23.58 3.40 0.89
CA PRO A 40 23.58 2.37 1.91
C PRO A 40 23.86 2.94 3.32
N ILE A 41 23.00 2.58 4.28
CA ILE A 41 23.06 3.08 5.66
C ILE A 41 24.30 2.54 6.39
N ARG A 42 25.05 3.43 7.06
CA ARG A 42 26.17 3.08 7.95
C ARG A 42 25.77 3.28 9.41
N LYS A 43 26.61 2.78 10.33
CA LYS A 43 26.41 2.99 11.77
C LYS A 43 26.39 4.49 12.08
N GLY A 44 25.30 4.96 12.68
CA GLY A 44 25.09 6.36 13.03
C GLY A 44 24.25 7.15 12.01
N ASP A 45 24.03 6.60 10.80
CA ASP A 45 23.17 7.24 9.81
C ASP A 45 21.69 7.06 10.18
N THR A 46 20.87 8.04 9.82
CA THR A 46 19.42 7.99 9.96
C THR A 46 18.76 8.41 8.65
N VAL A 47 17.91 7.55 8.09
CA VAL A 47 17.16 7.83 6.88
C VAL A 47 15.67 7.86 7.21
N TRP A 48 15.01 8.97 6.89
CA TRP A 48 13.57 9.11 7.06
C TRP A 48 12.87 8.78 5.75
N THR A 49 11.77 8.05 5.85
CA THR A 49 10.99 7.65 4.69
C THR A 49 9.54 8.07 4.89
N VAL A 50 8.89 8.45 3.80
CA VAL A 50 7.48 8.81 3.78
C VAL A 50 6.87 8.30 2.49
N SER A 51 5.65 7.79 2.54
CA SER A 51 4.95 7.36 1.33
C SER A 51 4.48 8.56 0.51
N PRO A 52 4.31 8.43 -0.82
CA PRO A 52 3.77 9.51 -1.64
C PRO A 52 2.39 10.01 -1.19
N LEU A 53 1.54 9.12 -0.67
CA LEU A 53 0.21 9.47 -0.15
C LEU A 53 0.31 10.30 1.13
N MET A 54 1.21 9.95 2.04
CA MET A 54 1.46 10.73 3.26
C MET A 54 2.10 12.08 2.94
N LEU A 55 3.01 12.14 1.96
CA LEU A 55 3.57 13.41 1.49
C LEU A 55 2.47 14.33 0.93
N ALA A 56 1.55 13.79 0.13
CA ALA A 56 0.41 14.54 -0.38
C ALA A 56 -0.52 15.04 0.76
N ALA A 57 -0.77 14.21 1.77
CA ALA A 57 -1.54 14.59 2.94
C ALA A 57 -0.88 15.71 3.76
N ILE A 58 0.44 15.66 3.96
CA ILE A 58 1.22 16.73 4.59
C ILE A 58 1.09 18.03 3.80
N GLY A 59 1.27 17.98 2.47
CA GLY A 59 1.12 19.15 1.61
C GLY A 59 -0.28 19.75 1.69
N LYS A 60 -1.32 18.92 1.71
CA LYS A 60 -2.71 19.37 1.89
C LYS A 60 -2.93 20.04 3.24
N PHE A 61 -2.40 19.46 4.31
CA PHE A 61 -2.47 20.05 5.65
C PHE A 61 -1.80 21.42 5.70
N VAL A 62 -0.57 21.54 5.19
CA VAL A 62 0.17 22.82 5.16
C VAL A 62 -0.58 23.89 4.35
N ASN A 63 -1.16 23.52 3.20
CA ASN A 63 -1.85 24.46 2.33
C ASN A 63 -3.23 24.91 2.85
N THR A 64 -3.92 24.06 3.61
CA THR A 64 -5.33 24.29 3.97
C THR A 64 -5.58 24.45 5.47
N GLY A 65 -4.61 24.09 6.31
CA GLY A 65 -4.77 23.95 7.76
C GLY A 65 -5.66 22.77 8.20
N LYS A 66 -6.13 21.95 7.26
CA LYS A 66 -7.07 20.85 7.53
C LYS A 66 -6.36 19.51 7.50
N TYR A 67 -6.50 18.76 8.58
CA TYR A 67 -5.98 17.40 8.68
C TYR A 67 -6.91 16.45 7.91
N ASP A 68 -6.41 15.87 6.81
CA ASP A 68 -7.14 14.92 5.98
C ASP A 68 -6.18 13.83 5.47
N LEU A 69 -6.38 12.61 5.95
CA LEU A 69 -5.64 11.41 5.55
C LEU A 69 -6.41 10.53 4.56
N SER A 70 -7.53 11.01 4.02
CA SER A 70 -8.30 10.23 3.05
C SER A 70 -7.44 9.89 1.84
N ARG A 71 -7.44 8.61 1.49
CA ARG A 71 -6.60 8.06 0.42
C ARG A 71 -7.33 6.94 -0.29
N ASN A 72 -6.87 6.64 -1.50
CA ASN A 72 -7.37 5.50 -2.23
C ASN A 72 -6.73 4.23 -1.67
N ILE A 73 -7.56 3.27 -1.28
CA ILE A 73 -7.17 1.94 -0.84
C ILE A 73 -7.58 0.97 -1.95
N ALA A 74 -6.63 0.17 -2.43
CA ALA A 74 -6.90 -0.84 -3.44
C ALA A 74 -7.58 -2.07 -2.80
N ILE A 75 -8.74 -2.47 -3.30
CA ILE A 75 -9.38 -3.73 -2.94
C ILE A 75 -8.97 -4.79 -3.96
N THR A 76 -8.34 -5.85 -3.50
CA THR A 76 -7.64 -6.81 -4.36
C THR A 76 -7.79 -8.24 -3.87
N GLY A 77 -7.29 -9.18 -4.66
CA GLY A 77 -7.23 -10.60 -4.34
C GLY A 77 -8.34 -11.41 -5.02
N PRO A 78 -8.19 -12.74 -5.12
CA PRO A 78 -9.10 -13.59 -5.90
C PRO A 78 -10.53 -13.67 -5.33
N ARG A 79 -10.73 -13.23 -4.09
CA ARG A 79 -12.04 -13.21 -3.42
C ARG A 79 -12.69 -11.82 -3.37
N ALA A 80 -12.07 -10.80 -3.97
CA ALA A 80 -12.72 -9.52 -4.17
C ALA A 80 -13.73 -9.63 -5.34
N ILE A 81 -14.99 -9.26 -5.09
CA ILE A 81 -16.06 -9.29 -6.11
C ILE A 81 -15.81 -8.21 -7.17
N ASP A 82 -15.47 -7.01 -6.72
CA ASP A 82 -15.20 -5.84 -7.57
C ASP A 82 -13.85 -5.21 -7.20
N PRO A 83 -12.73 -5.74 -7.73
CA PRO A 83 -11.41 -5.17 -7.51
C PRO A 83 -11.35 -3.72 -7.99
N SER A 84 -11.24 -2.79 -7.05
CA SER A 84 -11.42 -1.37 -7.29
C SER A 84 -10.57 -0.53 -6.34
N TYR A 85 -10.62 0.79 -6.51
CA TYR A 85 -10.04 1.74 -5.56
C TYR A 85 -11.15 2.42 -4.79
N VAL A 86 -11.11 2.32 -3.47
CA VAL A 86 -12.06 2.98 -2.58
C VAL A 86 -11.38 4.15 -1.88
N LYS A 87 -12.06 5.30 -1.82
CA LYS A 87 -11.56 6.44 -1.04
C LYS A 87 -11.98 6.27 0.41
N ALA A 88 -11.01 6.06 1.29
CA ALA A 88 -11.24 5.78 2.71
C ALA A 88 -10.15 6.40 3.59
N LEU A 89 -10.36 6.33 4.91
CA LEU A 89 -9.33 6.67 5.88
C LEU A 89 -8.49 5.43 6.23
N PRO A 90 -7.21 5.61 6.62
CA PRO A 90 -6.47 4.56 7.31
C PRO A 90 -7.27 4.09 8.52
N GLY A 91 -7.33 2.77 8.75
CA GLY A 91 -8.17 2.20 9.81
C GLY A 91 -9.62 1.94 9.43
N ILE A 92 -10.00 2.02 8.14
CA ILE A 92 -11.32 1.52 7.71
C ILE A 92 -11.47 0.04 8.08
N SER A 93 -12.64 -0.36 8.57
CA SER A 93 -12.89 -1.74 8.97
C SER A 93 -13.14 -2.63 7.75
N MET A 94 -12.82 -3.93 7.87
CA MET A 94 -13.17 -4.88 6.81
C MET A 94 -14.69 -4.99 6.63
N LYS A 95 -15.47 -4.75 7.68
CA LYS A 95 -16.94 -4.69 7.61
C LYS A 95 -17.45 -3.55 6.74
N ASP A 96 -16.81 -2.39 6.79
CA ASP A 96 -17.18 -1.25 5.94
C ASP A 96 -16.88 -1.51 4.46
N LEU A 97 -16.13 -2.58 4.15
CA LEU A 97 -15.80 -3.02 2.80
C LEU A 97 -16.65 -4.22 2.33
N ALA A 98 -17.73 -4.56 3.05
CA ALA A 98 -18.53 -5.76 2.81
C ALA A 98 -19.14 -5.87 1.40
N GLU A 99 -19.36 -4.75 0.71
CA GLU A 99 -19.84 -4.75 -0.68
C GLU A 99 -18.79 -5.26 -1.69
N PHE A 100 -17.51 -5.32 -1.30
CA PHE A 100 -16.41 -5.71 -2.18
C PHE A 100 -15.98 -7.18 -2.04
N TYR A 101 -16.61 -7.97 -1.17
CA TYR A 101 -16.30 -9.40 -1.01
C TYR A 101 -17.54 -10.24 -0.72
N ASP A 102 -17.49 -11.50 -1.13
CA ASP A 102 -18.57 -12.44 -0.87
C ASP A 102 -18.33 -13.18 0.45
N ASN A 103 -19.11 -12.81 1.47
CA ASN A 103 -19.03 -13.45 2.78
C ASN A 103 -19.80 -14.77 2.89
N SER A 104 -20.44 -15.25 1.81
CA SER A 104 -21.29 -16.45 1.83
C SER A 104 -20.54 -17.73 2.22
N ALA A 105 -19.25 -17.80 1.89
CA ALA A 105 -18.43 -19.00 2.05
C ALA A 105 -17.74 -19.12 3.42
N ASN A 106 -17.75 -18.07 4.26
CA ASN A 106 -17.06 -18.03 5.58
C ASN A 106 -15.60 -18.52 5.57
N ASP A 107 -14.92 -18.46 4.42
CA ASP A 107 -13.57 -18.96 4.17
C ASP A 107 -12.63 -17.84 3.72
N LEU A 108 -12.85 -16.60 4.18
CA LEU A 108 -12.07 -15.44 3.76
C LEU A 108 -10.95 -15.09 4.74
N ARG A 109 -9.75 -14.86 4.20
CA ARG A 109 -8.64 -14.21 4.88
C ARG A 109 -8.48 -12.79 4.38
N PHE A 110 -8.58 -11.84 5.31
CA PHE A 110 -8.37 -10.42 5.06
C PHE A 110 -6.95 -10.03 5.44
N ILE A 111 -6.23 -9.45 4.48
CA ILE A 111 -4.86 -8.97 4.65
C ILE A 111 -4.86 -7.46 4.47
N SER A 112 -4.38 -6.74 5.49
CA SER A 112 -4.00 -5.35 5.35
C SER A 112 -2.63 -5.29 4.67
N GLY A 113 -2.58 -4.76 3.44
CA GLY A 113 -1.42 -4.81 2.55
C GLY A 113 -1.52 -5.92 1.49
N ASP A 114 -0.36 -6.30 0.93
CA ASP A 114 -0.24 -7.38 -0.05
C ASP A 114 -0.01 -8.75 0.60
N VAL A 115 -0.05 -9.82 -0.20
CA VAL A 115 0.15 -11.20 0.29
C VAL A 115 1.58 -11.50 0.76
N LEU A 116 2.57 -10.70 0.38
CA LEU A 116 3.99 -10.97 0.65
C LEU A 116 4.45 -10.37 1.99
N THR A 117 3.91 -9.19 2.33
CA THR A 117 4.36 -8.39 3.48
C THR A 117 3.23 -7.85 4.35
N GLY A 118 1.98 -8.01 3.91
CA GLY A 118 0.80 -7.55 4.64
C GLY A 118 0.52 -8.36 5.91
N THR A 119 -0.33 -7.79 6.76
CA THR A 119 -0.75 -8.39 8.03
C THR A 119 -2.14 -8.99 7.89
N SER A 120 -2.32 -10.24 8.35
CA SER A 120 -3.64 -10.85 8.45
C SER A 120 -4.42 -10.20 9.58
N VAL A 121 -5.57 -9.59 9.30
CA VAL A 121 -6.34 -8.83 10.30
C VAL A 121 -7.72 -9.43 10.60
N GLY A 122 -8.18 -10.38 9.79
CA GLY A 122 -9.49 -11.03 9.96
C GLY A 122 -10.68 -10.12 9.60
N ALA A 123 -11.89 -10.68 9.67
CA ALA A 123 -13.13 -9.98 9.26
C ALA A 123 -13.51 -8.81 10.19
N GLU A 124 -13.09 -8.86 11.45
CA GLU A 124 -13.26 -7.78 12.43
C GLU A 124 -12.07 -6.79 12.43
N GLY A 125 -11.12 -6.99 11.52
CA GLY A 125 -9.90 -6.21 11.43
C GLY A 125 -10.07 -4.87 10.73
N PHE A 126 -8.96 -4.14 10.69
CA PHE A 126 -8.88 -2.80 10.11
C PHE A 126 -7.66 -2.68 9.20
N VAL A 127 -7.74 -1.77 8.24
CA VAL A 127 -6.57 -1.44 7.39
C VAL A 127 -5.53 -0.68 8.21
N GLY A 128 -4.30 -1.17 8.19
CA GLY A 128 -3.16 -0.59 8.86
C GLY A 128 -2.86 0.84 8.41
N PHE A 129 -2.23 1.61 9.30
CA PHE A 129 -1.98 3.03 9.04
C PHE A 129 -1.10 3.28 7.81
N PHE A 130 -0.15 2.40 7.50
CA PHE A 130 0.74 2.55 6.34
C PHE A 130 0.24 1.83 5.08
N ASP A 131 -0.79 0.98 5.22
CA ASP A 131 -1.26 0.11 4.14
C ASP A 131 -2.28 0.82 3.24
N ASN A 132 -2.09 0.71 1.93
CA ASN A 132 -2.97 1.34 0.92
C ASN A 132 -3.64 0.29 0.03
N GLN A 133 -3.70 -0.94 0.51
CA GLN A 133 -4.28 -2.09 -0.16
C GLN A 133 -4.89 -3.02 0.87
N VAL A 134 -6.00 -3.65 0.51
CA VAL A 134 -6.55 -4.82 1.19
C VAL A 134 -6.52 -5.96 0.19
N THR A 135 -6.02 -7.11 0.63
CA THR A 135 -6.01 -8.32 -0.18
C THR A 135 -6.91 -9.36 0.46
N ILE A 136 -7.89 -9.83 -0.30
CA ILE A 136 -8.89 -10.80 0.14
C ILE A 136 -8.64 -12.11 -0.58
N ILE A 137 -8.29 -13.14 0.18
CA ILE A 137 -7.96 -14.47 -0.34
C ILE A 137 -8.78 -15.53 0.36
N LYS A 138 -8.79 -16.74 -0.20
CA LYS A 138 -9.33 -17.92 0.48
C LYS A 138 -8.45 -18.27 1.68
N GLU A 139 -9.07 -18.65 2.77
CA GLU A 139 -8.44 -19.22 3.94
C GLU A 139 -7.86 -20.59 3.56
N GLY A 140 -6.54 -20.75 3.68
CA GLY A 140 -5.80 -21.97 3.29
C GLY A 140 -5.95 -23.12 4.28
N ARG A 141 -7.20 -23.54 4.57
CA ARG A 141 -7.50 -24.69 5.46
C ARG A 141 -7.65 -26.01 4.71
N GLU A 142 -7.52 -25.99 3.39
CA GLU A 142 -7.54 -27.20 2.57
C GLU A 142 -6.15 -27.83 2.54
N TYR A 143 -6.10 -29.14 2.71
CA TYR A 143 -4.86 -29.91 2.59
C TYR A 143 -4.51 -29.99 1.10
N GLU A 144 -3.40 -29.39 0.68
CA GLU A 144 -2.89 -29.64 -0.67
C GLU A 144 -2.18 -31.00 -0.71
N MET A 145 -2.13 -31.63 -1.88
CA MET A 145 -1.67 -33.02 -2.04
C MET A 145 -0.20 -33.24 -1.63
N LEU A 146 0.55 -32.17 -1.34
CA LEU A 146 1.92 -32.21 -0.82
C LEU A 146 2.17 -31.17 0.32
N GLY A 147 1.11 -30.67 0.95
CA GLY A 147 1.15 -29.62 1.98
C GLY A 147 0.41 -28.36 1.57
#